data_AF-A0A7J2HLB5-F1
#
_entry.id   AF-A0A7J2HLB5-F1
#
_cell.length_a   1.000
_cell.length_b   1.000
_cell.length_c   1.000
_cell.angle_alpha   90.00
_cell.angle_beta   90.00
_cell.angle_gamma   90.00
#
_symmetry.space_group_name_H-M   'P 1'
#
loop_
_entity.id
_entity.type
_entity.pdbx_description
1 polymer ?
#
loop_
_entity_poly.entity_id
_entity_poly.type
_entity_poly.pdbx_seq_one_letter_code
_entity_poly.pdbx_strand_id
1 'polypeptide(L)' 'MGTVISIRVPEKLKREMDRLRGEVNWSKEIKEFIKRRIEEYRKKKVFDELVEYIKTLPEAPKGVARELVRESRDSG' A
#
# COMPACT_ATOMS: atom_id res chain seq x y z
N MET A 1 -16.46 -15.19 12.52
CA MET A 1 -16.38 -14.41 13.78
C MET A 1 -15.86 -13.02 13.45
N GLY A 2 -16.51 -11.96 13.93
CA GLY A 2 -16.07 -10.57 13.74
C GLY A 2 -15.71 -9.93 15.07
N THR A 3 -14.75 -9.01 15.07
CA THR A 3 -14.43 -8.16 16.24
C THR A 3 -14.98 -6.76 16.00
N VAL A 4 -15.54 -6.13 17.03
CA VAL A 4 -16.06 -4.76 16.96
C VAL A 4 -14.96 -3.77 17.27
N ILE A 5 -14.86 -2.70 16.47
CA ILE A 5 -13.97 -1.56 16.71
C ILE A 5 -14.83 -0.32 16.86
N SER A 6 -14.65 0.42 17.95
CA SER A 6 -15.31 1.72 18.19
C SER A 6 -14.33 2.85 17.94
N ILE A 7 -14.67 3.76 17.01
CA ILE A 7 -13.82 4.90 16.64
C ILE A 7 -14.55 6.18 17.03
N ARG A 8 -13.91 7.02 17.85
CA ARG A 8 -14.42 8.36 18.14
C ARG A 8 -14.13 9.28 16.96
N VAL A 9 -15.15 9.97 16.48
CA VAL A 9 -15.05 10.94 15.38
C VAL A 9 -15.61 12.30 15.81
N PRO A 10 -15.16 13.41 15.20
CA PRO A 10 -15.77 14.71 15.43
C PRO A 10 -17.26 14.69 15.09
N GLU A 11 -18.07 15.42 15.87
CA GLU A 11 -19.52 15.38 15.71
C GLU A 11 -19.99 15.85 14.32
N LYS A 12 -19.33 16.88 13.77
CA LYS A 12 -19.59 17.36 12.41
C LYS A 12 -19.43 16.24 11.38
N LEU A 13 -18.40 15.40 11.50
CA LEU A 13 -18.18 14.28 10.58
C LEU A 13 -19.30 13.25 10.71
N LYS A 14 -19.69 12.92 11.95
CA LYS A 14 -20.80 11.98 12.18
C LYS A 14 -22.12 12.47 11.57
N ARG A 15 -22.41 13.76 11.67
CA ARG A 15 -23.60 14.38 11.05
C ARG A 15 -23.60 14.25 9.53
N GLU A 16 -22.47 14.51 8.86
CA GLU A 16 -22.37 14.31 7.40
C GLU A 16 -22.51 12.83 7.02
N MET A 17 -21.90 11.92 7.80
CA MET A 17 -22.08 10.49 7.57
C MET A 17 -23.55 10.07 7.69
N ASP A 18 -24.28 10.62 8.65
CA ASP A 18 -25.69 10.29 8.85
C ASP A 18 -26.58 10.84 7.74
N ARG A 19 -26.30 12.03 7.20
CA ARG A 19 -27.01 12.57 6.02
C ARG A 19 -26.90 11.67 4.80
N LEU A 20 -25.72 11.08 4.59
CA LEU A 20 -25.43 10.22 3.43
C LEU A 20 -25.72 8.74 3.68
N ARG A 21 -26.28 8.35 4.85
CA ARG A 21 -26.47 6.94 5.20
C ARG A 21 -27.37 6.17 4.22
N GLY A 22 -28.26 6.86 3.51
CA GLY A 22 -29.12 6.26 2.48
C GLY A 22 -28.40 5.96 1.16
N GLU A 23 -27.24 6.58 0.94
CA GLU A 23 -26.46 6.47 -0.31
C GLU A 23 -25.16 5.70 -0.08
N VAL A 24 -24.57 5.81 1.13
CA VAL A 24 -23.24 5.29 1.45
C VAL A 24 -23.33 4.22 2.53
N ASN A 25 -22.84 3.01 2.20
CA ASN A 25 -22.63 1.96 3.18
C ASN A 25 -21.30 2.19 3.93
N TRP A 26 -21.34 2.99 4.98
CA TRP A 26 -20.16 3.33 5.79
C TRP A 26 -19.41 2.11 6.33
N SER A 27 -20.12 1.02 6.66
CA SER A 27 -19.46 -0.21 7.12
C SER A 27 -18.58 -0.79 6.02
N LYS A 28 -19.09 -0.86 4.79
CA LYS A 28 -18.33 -1.34 3.62
C LYS A 28 -17.16 -0.42 3.32
N GLU A 29 -17.40 0.88 3.22
CA GLU A 29 -16.36 1.88 2.90
C GLU A 29 -15.20 1.85 3.89
N ILE A 30 -15.50 1.83 5.19
CA ILE A 30 -14.46 1.81 6.23
C ILE A 30 -13.66 0.50 6.17
N LYS A 31 -14.33 -0.65 5.97
CA LYS A 31 -13.64 -1.94 5.84
C LYS A 31 -12.72 -1.98 4.63
N GLU A 32 -13.18 -1.50 3.48
CA GLU A 32 -12.39 -1.47 2.25
C GLU A 32 -11.22 -0.50 2.36
N PHE A 33 -11.43 0.68 2.96
CA PHE A 33 -10.37 1.63 3.25
C PHE A 33 -9.29 1.02 4.14
N ILE A 34 -9.67 0.38 5.25
CA ILE A 34 -8.71 -0.26 6.18
C ILE A 34 -7.94 -1.37 5.45
N LYS A 35 -8.61 -2.22 4.67
CA LYS A 35 -7.95 -3.30 3.93
C LYS A 35 -6.93 -2.75 2.94
N ARG A 36 -7.32 -1.76 2.12
CA ARG A 36 -6.44 -1.10 1.16
C ARG A 36 -5.24 -0.47 1.87
N ARG A 37 -5.46 0.21 3.00
CA ARG A 37 -4.40 0.84 3.78
C ARG A 37 -3.40 -0.19 4.31
N ILE A 38 -3.88 -1.33 4.82
CA ILE A 38 -3.00 -2.42 5.28
C ILE A 38 -2.15 -2.96 4.12
N GLU A 39 -2.73 -3.17 2.94
CA GLU A 39 -2.00 -3.65 1.76
C GLU A 39 -0.94 -2.64 1.29
N GLU A 40 -1.26 -1.34 1.28
CA GLU A 40 -0.29 -0.28 0.99
C GLU A 40 0.92 -0.33 1.93
N TYR A 41 0.69 -0.44 3.25
CA TYR A 41 1.78 -0.51 4.23
C TYR A 41 2.58 -1.80 4.13
N ARG A 42 1.93 -2.94 3.85
CA ARG A 42 2.63 -4.21 3.60
C ARG A 42 3.55 -4.11 2.39
N LYS A 43 3.05 -3.56 1.27
CA LYS A 43 3.86 -3.35 0.06
C LYS A 43 5.06 -2.44 0.33
N LYS A 44 4.85 -1.34 1.07
CA LYS A 44 5.94 -0.45 1.48
C LYS A 44 6.99 -1.18 2.31
N LYS A 45 6.57 -1.91 3.35
CA LYS A 45 7.50 -2.64 4.22
C LYS A 45 8.30 -3.69 3.46
N VAL A 46 7.66 -4.44 2.56
CA VAL A 46 8.35 -5.43 1.70
C VAL A 46 9.34 -4.76 0.76
N PHE A 47 8.98 -3.61 0.19
CA PHE A 47 9.87 -2.84 -0.67
C PHE A 47 11.07 -2.28 0.11
N ASP A 48 10.84 -1.73 1.29
CA ASP A 48 11.89 -1.20 2.16
C ASP A 48 12.84 -2.32 2.61
N GLU A 49 12.31 -3.48 3.01
CA GLU A 49 13.10 -4.68 3.35
C GLU A 49 13.93 -5.18 2.16
N LEU A 50 13.36 -5.18 0.95
CA LEU A 50 14.07 -5.56 -0.27
C LEU A 50 15.20 -4.57 -0.60
N VAL A 51 14.95 -3.26 -0.48
CA VAL A 51 15.96 -2.22 -0.70
C VAL A 51 17.10 -2.34 0.31
N GLU A 52 16.79 -2.54 1.59
CA GLU A 52 17.80 -2.77 2.62
C GLU A 52 18.60 -4.04 2.34
N TYR A 53 17.95 -5.14 1.95
CA TYR A 53 18.65 -6.36 1.54
C TYR A 53 19.59 -6.12 0.35
N ILE A 54 19.14 -5.43 -0.70
CA ILE A 54 19.99 -5.11 -1.87
C ILE A 54 21.22 -4.31 -1.46
N LYS A 55 21.08 -3.36 -0.51
CA LYS A 55 22.23 -2.60 0.01
C LYS A 55 23.26 -3.47 0.74
N THR A 56 22.85 -4.62 1.28
CA THR A 56 23.79 -5.58 1.92
C THR A 56 24.54 -6.44 0.91
N LEU A 57 24.09 -6.50 -0.35
CA LEU A 57 24.75 -7.28 -1.39
C LEU A 57 26.04 -6.57 -1.86
N PRO A 58 27.08 -7.33 -2.25
CA PRO A 58 28.29 -6.75 -2.83
C PRO A 58 27.98 -6.02 -4.13
N GLU A 59 28.76 -4.98 -4.42
CA GLU A 59 28.63 -4.23 -5.67
C GLU A 59 28.75 -5.15 -6.88
N ALA A 60 27.82 -4.97 -7.82
CA ALA A 60 27.87 -5.70 -9.08
C ALA A 60 29.14 -5.31 -9.87
N PRO A 61 29.75 -6.26 -10.61
CA PRO A 61 30.88 -5.96 -11.46
C PRO A 61 30.62 -4.79 -12.42
N LYS A 62 31.66 -4.00 -12.69
CA LYS A 62 31.56 -2.88 -13.64
C LYS A 62 31.11 -3.39 -15.01
N GLY A 63 30.06 -2.79 -15.55
CA GLY A 63 29.54 -3.11 -16.89
C GLY A 63 28.24 -3.91 -16.89
N VAL A 64 27.88 -4.58 -15.79
CA VAL A 64 26.65 -5.40 -15.71
C VAL A 64 25.39 -4.60 -16.03
N ALA A 65 25.25 -3.39 -15.49
CA ALA A 65 24.11 -2.52 -15.80
C ALA A 65 24.04 -2.15 -17.30
N ARG A 66 25.19 -1.98 -17.96
CA ARG A 66 25.27 -1.63 -19.38
C ARG A 66 24.89 -2.81 -20.28
N GLU A 67 25.27 -4.02 -19.89
CA GLU A 67 24.91 -5.27 -20.59
C GLU A 67 23.41 -5.55 -20.47
N LEU A 68 22.86 -5.49 -19.25
CA LEU A 68 21.43 -5.72 -19.01
C LEU A 68 20.53 -4.73 -19.79
N VAL A 69 20.94 -3.45 -19.86
CA VAL A 69 20.21 -2.43 -20.63
C VAL A 69 20.32 -2.67 -22.14
N ARG A 70 21.46 -3.19 -22.64
CA ARG A 70 21.62 -3.56 -24.06
C ARG A 70 20.75 -4.76 -24.42
N GLU A 71 20.82 -5.85 -23.66
CA GLU A 71 19.98 -7.03 -23.89
C GLU A 71 18.49 -6.70 -23.89
N SER A 72 18.04 -5.89 -22.91
CA SER A 72 16.63 -5.50 -22.82
C SER A 72 16.17 -4.64 -24.02
N ARG A 73 17.07 -3.86 -24.62
CA ARG A 73 16.78 -3.04 -25.80
C ARG A 73 16.79 -3.84 -27.09
N ASP A 74 17.69 -4.83 -27.20
CA ASP A 74 17.83 -5.65 -28.40
C ASP A 74 16.76 -6.77 -28.45
N SER A 75 16.09 -7.04 -27.32
CA SER A 75 15.04 -8.08 -27.19
C SER A 75 13.59 -7.55 -27.29
N GLY A 76 13.38 -6.24 -27.50
CA GLY A 76 12.06 -5.60 -27.62
C GLY A 76 11.85 -4.99 -28.99
#